data_AF-A0A977PTS5-F1
#
_entry.id   AF-A0A977PTS5-F1
#
_cell.length_a   1.000
_cell.length_b   1.000
_cell.length_c   1.000
_cell.angle_alpha   90.00
_cell.angle_beta   90.00
_cell.angle_gamma   90.00
#
_symmetry.space_group_name_H-M   'P 1'
#
loop_
_entity.id
_entity.type
_entity.pdbx_description
1 polymer ?
#
loop_
_entity_poly.entity_id
_entity_poly.type
_entity_poly.pdbx_seq_one_letter_code
_entity_poly.pdbx_strand_id
1 'polypeptide(L)'
;MSTDFAERKMEVNDLSFDGIVHCLNEVIGKIDDPRSVSNATKYSLREAILGAFAAFFMQNESFLEYQRQLNSRCGRDNAQRLFGLEKIPTVEQIRNIVDGVAASSLFPLFGLIYQALRSMGFLKGATFS
;
A
#
# COMPACT_ATOMS: atom_id res chain seq x y z
N MET A 1 6.19 2.83 -18.24
CA MET A 1 5.84 3.67 -17.07
C MET A 1 4.99 4.82 -17.61
N SER A 2 3.66 4.73 -17.49
CA SER A 2 2.76 5.74 -18.07
C SER A 2 3.02 7.11 -17.44
N THR A 3 3.10 8.11 -18.31
CA THR A 3 3.35 9.56 -18.11
C THR A 3 2.44 10.23 -17.05
N ASP A 4 1.40 9.52 -16.62
CA ASP A 4 0.27 9.98 -15.80
C ASP A 4 0.65 10.43 -14.37
N PHE A 5 1.65 9.80 -13.75
CA PHE A 5 2.10 10.18 -12.40
C PHE A 5 3.19 11.25 -12.41
N ALA A 6 3.90 11.47 -13.51
CA ALA A 6 5.02 12.41 -13.53
C ALA A 6 4.56 13.88 -13.50
N GLU A 7 3.34 14.16 -13.93
CA GLU A 7 2.78 15.52 -14.03
C GLU A 7 1.62 15.77 -13.06
N ARG A 8 1.21 14.74 -12.28
CA ARG A 8 0.10 14.85 -11.34
C ARG A 8 0.47 15.78 -10.19
N LYS A 9 -0.23 16.90 -10.07
CA LYS A 9 -0.19 17.75 -8.87
C LYS A 9 -1.17 17.21 -7.84
N MET A 10 -0.68 16.77 -6.69
CA MET A 10 -1.55 16.34 -5.59
C MET A 10 -2.15 17.53 -4.87
N GLU A 11 -3.43 17.44 -4.53
CA GLU A 11 -4.14 18.38 -3.67
C GLU A 11 -4.16 17.89 -2.21
N VAL A 12 -4.62 18.74 -1.28
CA VAL A 12 -4.68 18.40 0.16
C VAL A 12 -5.52 17.15 0.41
N ASN A 13 -6.61 16.96 -0.35
CA ASN A 13 -7.47 15.78 -0.22
C ASN A 13 -6.76 14.49 -0.64
N ASP A 14 -5.84 14.54 -1.61
CA ASP A 14 -5.04 13.37 -2.01
C ASP A 14 -4.05 12.94 -0.92
N LEU A 15 -3.72 13.84 0.03
CA LEU A 15 -2.85 13.57 1.17
C LEU A 15 -3.61 13.07 2.41
N SER A 16 -4.94 13.02 2.35
CA SER A 16 -5.73 12.31 3.37
C SER A 16 -5.38 10.82 3.33
N PHE A 17 -5.70 10.10 4.41
CA PHE A 17 -5.48 8.65 4.46
C PHE A 17 -6.18 7.93 3.30
N ASP A 18 -7.47 8.25 3.06
CA ASP A 18 -8.24 7.67 1.97
C ASP A 18 -7.67 8.06 0.59
N GLY A 19 -7.19 9.29 0.44
CA GLY A 19 -6.51 9.76 -0.77
C GLY A 19 -5.22 8.98 -1.08
N ILE A 20 -4.41 8.73 -0.06
CA ILE A 20 -3.17 7.95 -0.19
C ILE A 20 -3.48 6.49 -0.53
N VAL A 21 -4.46 5.88 0.15
CA VAL A 21 -4.89 4.50 -0.15
C VAL A 21 -5.44 4.40 -1.58
N HIS A 22 -6.20 5.41 -2.04
CA HIS A 22 -6.68 5.47 -3.40
C HIS A 22 -5.54 5.54 -4.43
N CYS A 23 -4.60 6.48 -4.27
CA CYS A 23 -3.44 6.61 -5.16
C CYS A 23 -2.59 5.33 -5.17
N LEU A 24 -2.42 4.68 -4.01
CA LEU A 24 -1.71 3.40 -3.91
C LEU A 24 -2.41 2.30 -4.71
N ASN A 25 -3.74 2.21 -4.65
CA ASN A 25 -4.50 1.26 -5.46
C ASN A 25 -4.32 1.50 -6.97
N GLU A 26 -4.34 2.75 -7.43
CA GLU A 26 -4.11 3.09 -8.84
C GLU A 26 -2.72 2.64 -9.33
N VAL A 27 -1.70 2.80 -8.49
CA VAL A 27 -0.33 2.38 -8.80
C VAL A 27 -0.22 0.87 -8.84
N ILE A 28 -0.78 0.17 -7.83
CA ILE A 28 -0.76 -1.30 -7.79
C ILE A 28 -1.44 -1.88 -9.04
N GLY A 29 -2.54 -1.29 -9.50
CA GLY A 29 -3.24 -1.72 -10.71
C GLY A 29 -2.40 -1.66 -12.00
N LYS A 30 -1.26 -0.95 -11.98
CA LYS A 30 -0.31 -0.82 -13.09
C LYS A 30 0.92 -1.73 -12.93
N ILE A 31 1.02 -2.49 -11.84
CA ILE A 31 2.13 -3.41 -11.58
C ILE A 31 1.77 -4.79 -12.13
N ASP A 32 2.57 -5.28 -13.06
CA ASP A 32 2.48 -6.67 -13.52
C ASP A 32 2.90 -7.61 -12.38
N ASP A 33 2.04 -8.59 -12.06
CA ASP A 33 2.37 -9.61 -11.07
C ASP A 33 3.46 -10.53 -11.64
N PRO A 34 4.68 -10.55 -11.06
CA PRO A 34 5.80 -11.31 -11.61
C PRO A 34 5.63 -12.83 -11.39
N ARG A 35 4.63 -13.25 -10.60
CA ARG A 35 4.40 -14.66 -10.28
C ARG A 35 3.60 -15.34 -11.38
N SER A 36 3.96 -16.59 -11.67
CA SER A 36 3.11 -17.46 -12.50
C SER A 36 1.84 -17.89 -11.75
N VAL A 37 0.74 -18.02 -12.49
CA VAL A 37 -0.56 -18.47 -11.95
C VAL A 37 -0.41 -19.83 -11.28
N SER A 38 -0.69 -19.90 -9.98
CA SER A 38 -0.54 -21.12 -9.16
C SER A 38 -1.20 -20.93 -7.79
N ASN A 39 -1.00 -21.88 -6.86
CA ASN A 39 -1.39 -21.69 -5.46
C ASN A 39 -0.75 -20.45 -4.83
N ALA A 40 0.42 -20.01 -5.33
CA ALA A 40 1.07 -18.80 -4.84
C ALA A 40 0.22 -17.53 -5.10
N THR A 41 -0.65 -17.53 -6.11
CA THR A 41 -1.52 -16.39 -6.48
C THR A 41 -2.89 -16.42 -5.80
N LYS A 42 -3.07 -17.24 -4.74
CA LYS A 42 -4.30 -17.26 -3.92
C LYS A 42 -4.67 -15.88 -3.34
N TYR A 43 -3.64 -15.10 -3.01
CA TYR A 43 -3.76 -13.68 -2.66
C TYR A 43 -3.25 -12.85 -3.83
N SER A 44 -4.05 -11.85 -4.22
CA SER A 44 -3.67 -10.93 -5.29
C SER A 44 -2.50 -10.06 -4.84
N LEU A 45 -1.78 -9.52 -5.82
CA LEU A 45 -0.73 -8.53 -5.58
C LEU A 45 -1.24 -7.34 -4.75
N ARG A 46 -2.47 -6.89 -5.04
CA ARG A 46 -3.17 -5.85 -4.29
C ARG A 46 -3.30 -6.17 -2.81
N GLU A 47 -3.81 -7.34 -2.46
CA GLU A 47 -3.98 -7.73 -1.06
C GLU A 47 -2.63 -7.81 -0.33
N ALA A 48 -1.58 -8.26 -1.01
CA ALA A 48 -0.24 -8.32 -0.42
C ALA A 48 0.35 -6.94 -0.13
N ILE A 49 0.29 -6.02 -1.10
CA ILE A 49 0.86 -4.67 -0.94
C ILE A 49 0.06 -3.86 0.08
N LEU A 50 -1.28 -3.90 0.04
CA LEU A 50 -2.12 -3.22 1.03
C LEU A 50 -1.94 -3.82 2.43
N GLY A 51 -1.75 -5.15 2.52
CA GLY A 51 -1.44 -5.83 3.78
C GLY A 51 -0.11 -5.37 4.37
N ALA A 52 0.94 -5.28 3.54
CA ALA A 52 2.24 -4.74 3.95
C ALA A 52 2.09 -3.30 4.46
N PHE A 53 1.42 -2.45 3.69
CA PHE A 53 1.16 -1.06 4.07
C PHE A 53 0.42 -0.95 5.41
N ALA A 54 -0.63 -1.76 5.62
CA ALA A 54 -1.39 -1.77 6.86
C ALA A 54 -0.54 -2.18 8.07
N ALA A 55 0.31 -3.21 7.93
CA ALA A 55 1.21 -3.64 8.99
C ALA A 55 2.24 -2.55 9.36
N PHE A 56 2.81 -1.88 8.36
CA PHE A 56 3.74 -0.76 8.58
C PHE A 56 3.03 0.46 9.19
N PHE A 57 1.85 0.81 8.70
CA PHE A 57 1.07 1.94 9.20
C PHE A 57 0.70 1.77 10.68
N MET A 58 0.30 0.57 11.07
CA MET A 58 -0.06 0.25 12.46
C MET A 58 1.15 -0.01 13.36
N GLN A 59 2.36 -0.10 12.78
CA GLN A 59 3.62 -0.40 13.49
C GLN A 59 3.51 -1.63 14.40
N ASN A 60 2.76 -2.65 13.95
CA ASN A 60 2.47 -3.84 14.75
C ASN A 60 2.45 -5.09 13.87
N GLU A 61 3.41 -5.99 14.11
CA GLU A 61 3.58 -7.24 13.36
C GLU A 61 2.40 -8.20 13.49
N SER A 62 1.67 -8.14 14.61
CA SER A 62 0.50 -8.98 14.86
C SER A 62 -0.82 -8.37 14.39
N PHE A 63 -0.80 -7.15 13.86
CA PHE A 63 -2.03 -6.44 13.48
C PHE A 63 -2.91 -7.29 12.54
N LEU A 64 -2.33 -7.81 11.46
CA LEU A 64 -3.08 -8.57 10.46
C LEU A 64 -3.64 -9.88 11.00
N GLU A 65 -2.90 -10.55 11.88
CA GLU A 65 -3.36 -11.77 12.54
C GLU A 65 -4.56 -11.48 13.45
N TYR A 66 -4.47 -10.40 14.23
CA TYR A 66 -5.59 -9.95 15.04
C TYR A 66 -6.82 -9.60 14.18
N GLN A 67 -6.64 -8.92 13.05
CA GLN A 67 -7.76 -8.61 12.14
C GLN A 67 -8.40 -9.86 11.51
N ARG A 68 -7.60 -10.88 11.15
CA ARG A 68 -8.15 -12.19 10.69
C ARG A 68 -9.02 -12.86 11.75
N GLN A 69 -8.57 -12.85 13.00
CA GLN A 69 -9.31 -13.45 14.11
C GLN A 69 -10.59 -12.67 14.42
N LEU A 70 -10.54 -11.34 14.39
CA LEU A 70 -11.73 -10.49 14.53
C LEU A 70 -12.74 -10.74 13.42
N ASN A 71 -12.31 -10.83 12.16
CA ASN A 71 -13.20 -11.11 11.04
C ASN A 71 -13.91 -12.46 11.23
N SER A 72 -13.17 -13.51 11.57
CA SER A 72 -13.71 -14.86 11.78
C SER A 72 -14.74 -14.94 12.92
N ARG A 73 -14.60 -14.10 13.95
CA ARG A 73 -15.48 -14.08 15.13
C ARG A 73 -16.66 -13.13 15.00
N CYS A 74 -16.46 -11.98 14.36
CA CYS A 74 -17.39 -10.86 14.40
C CYS A 74 -17.87 -10.39 13.00
N GLY A 75 -17.34 -10.98 11.92
CA GLY A 75 -17.66 -10.64 10.54
C GLY A 75 -17.25 -9.22 10.11
N ARG A 76 -16.44 -8.53 10.92
CA ARG A 76 -15.98 -7.16 10.68
C ARG A 76 -14.56 -7.01 11.22
N ASP A 77 -13.69 -6.36 10.45
CA ASP A 77 -12.33 -6.01 10.88
C ASP A 77 -11.87 -4.68 10.26
N ASN A 78 -10.83 -4.11 10.84
CA ASN A 78 -10.27 -2.82 10.43
C ASN A 78 -9.38 -2.93 9.19
N ALA A 79 -8.84 -4.11 8.88
CA ALA A 79 -8.04 -4.31 7.68
C ALA A 79 -8.91 -4.09 6.43
N GLN A 80 -10.12 -4.66 6.44
CA GLN A 80 -11.11 -4.45 5.39
C GLN A 80 -11.62 -3.02 5.37
N ARG A 81 -12.02 -2.47 6.52
CA ARG A 81 -12.68 -1.14 6.58
C ARG A 81 -11.76 0.03 6.29
N LEU A 82 -10.52 0.01 6.79
CA LEU A 82 -9.58 1.12 6.63
C LEU A 82 -8.73 0.96 5.36
N PHE A 83 -8.21 -0.25 5.11
CA PHE A 83 -7.25 -0.46 4.03
C PHE A 83 -7.87 -1.06 2.77
N GLY A 84 -9.15 -1.44 2.81
CA GLY A 84 -9.86 -2.02 1.67
C GLY A 84 -9.37 -3.42 1.30
N LEU A 85 -8.78 -4.15 2.24
CA LEU A 85 -8.41 -5.56 2.04
C LEU A 85 -9.67 -6.40 1.89
N GLU A 86 -9.70 -7.32 0.93
CA GLU A 86 -10.75 -8.33 0.80
C GLU A 86 -10.34 -9.64 1.47
N LYS A 87 -9.07 -10.02 1.31
CA LYS A 87 -8.47 -11.23 1.90
C LYS A 87 -7.20 -10.81 2.62
N ILE A 88 -7.08 -11.14 3.90
CA ILE A 88 -5.94 -10.73 4.71
C ILE A 88 -4.83 -11.80 4.67
N PRO A 89 -3.75 -11.65 3.86
CA PRO A 89 -2.63 -12.61 3.84
C PRO A 89 -1.83 -12.59 5.14
N THR A 90 -1.15 -13.70 5.45
CA THR A 90 -0.18 -13.75 6.56
C THR A 90 1.06 -12.91 6.23
N VAL A 91 1.84 -12.55 7.24
CA VAL A 91 3.06 -11.75 7.04
C VAL A 91 4.05 -12.48 6.14
N GLU A 92 4.20 -13.80 6.33
CA GLU A 92 5.04 -14.65 5.49
C GLU A 92 4.55 -14.63 4.04
N GLN A 93 3.23 -14.72 3.82
CA GLN A 93 2.68 -14.66 2.47
C GLN A 93 2.84 -13.27 1.85
N ILE A 94 2.75 -12.20 2.62
CA ILE A 94 3.05 -10.84 2.16
C ILE A 94 4.49 -10.76 1.68
N ARG A 95 5.46 -11.20 2.50
CA ARG A 95 6.90 -11.19 2.14
C ARG A 95 7.15 -11.96 0.84
N ASN A 96 6.64 -13.18 0.74
CA ASN A 96 6.77 -14.02 -0.46
C ASN A 96 6.29 -13.34 -1.75
N ILE A 97 5.29 -12.46 -1.64
CA ILE A 97 4.73 -11.74 -2.80
C ILE A 97 5.50 -10.45 -3.05
N VAL A 98 5.64 -9.62 -2.01
CA VAL A 98 6.20 -8.27 -2.10
C VAL A 98 7.69 -8.31 -2.44
N ASP A 99 8.43 -9.31 -1.95
CA ASP A 99 9.87 -9.46 -2.25
C ASP A 99 10.13 -9.75 -3.75
N GLY A 100 9.12 -10.22 -4.48
CA GLY A 100 9.20 -10.41 -5.94
C GLY A 100 8.92 -9.14 -6.74
N VAL A 101 8.42 -8.07 -6.11
CA VAL A 101 7.99 -6.84 -6.79
C VAL A 101 9.11 -5.83 -6.76
N ALA A 102 9.46 -5.28 -7.92
CA ALA A 102 10.45 -4.22 -7.99
C ALA A 102 9.99 -2.98 -7.20
N ALA A 103 10.79 -2.56 -6.20
CA ALA A 103 10.49 -1.38 -5.38
C ALA A 103 10.32 -0.10 -6.22
N SER A 104 11.03 -0.02 -7.36
CA SER A 104 10.93 1.08 -8.32
C SER A 104 9.51 1.32 -8.83
N SER A 105 8.64 0.32 -8.79
CA SER A 105 7.23 0.44 -9.16
C SER A 105 6.44 1.38 -8.25
N LEU A 106 6.88 1.60 -7.00
CA LEU A 106 6.24 2.50 -6.04
C LEU A 106 6.94 3.86 -5.91
N PHE A 107 8.14 4.03 -6.47
CA PHE A 107 8.92 5.27 -6.35
C PHE A 107 8.21 6.51 -6.89
N PRO A 108 7.48 6.46 -8.04
CA PRO A 108 6.75 7.63 -8.52
C PRO A 108 5.71 8.14 -7.51
N LEU A 109 4.97 7.23 -6.86
CA LEU A 109 3.97 7.59 -5.85
C LEU A 109 4.63 8.24 -4.62
N PHE A 110 5.71 7.63 -4.14
CA PHE A 110 6.46 8.20 -3.02
C PHE A 110 6.97 9.61 -3.36
N GLY A 111 7.53 9.80 -4.55
CA GLY A 111 8.01 11.09 -5.02
C GLY A 111 6.90 12.14 -5.06
N LEU A 112 5.72 11.78 -5.55
CA LEU A 112 4.55 12.67 -5.57
C LEU A 112 4.11 13.09 -4.17
N ILE A 113 3.90 12.13 -3.26
CA ILE A 113 3.47 12.40 -1.88
C ILE A 113 4.52 13.27 -1.18
N TYR A 114 5.80 12.95 -1.34
CA TYR A 114 6.90 13.71 -0.75
C TYR A 114 6.94 15.15 -1.26
N GLN A 115 6.85 15.37 -2.58
CA GLN A 115 6.83 16.69 -3.18
C GLN A 115 5.61 17.51 -2.74
N ALA A 116 4.43 16.88 -2.70
CA ALA A 116 3.21 17.50 -2.22
C ALA A 116 3.36 17.97 -0.77
N LEU A 117 3.76 17.07 0.14
CA LEU A 117 3.99 17.40 1.54
C LEU A 117 5.04 18.51 1.72
N ARG A 118 6.12 18.49 0.93
CA ARG A 118 7.16 19.53 0.94
C ARG A 118 6.62 20.87 0.46
N SER A 119 5.91 20.90 -0.66
CA SER A 119 5.36 22.13 -1.25
C SER A 119 4.33 22.81 -0.35
N MET A 120 3.58 22.02 0.43
CA MET A 120 2.60 22.49 1.40
C MET A 120 3.21 22.84 2.77
N GLY A 121 4.52 22.66 2.95
CA GLY A 121 5.23 23.00 4.19
C GLY A 121 5.09 21.98 5.33
N PHE A 122 4.52 20.79 5.07
CA PHE A 122 4.41 19.71 6.07
C PHE A 122 5.74 19.01 6.34
N LEU A 123 6.69 19.08 5.41
CA LEU A 123 8.05 18.60 5.60
C LEU A 123 8.99 19.80 5.74
N LYS A 124 9.71 19.88 6.86
CA LYS A 124 10.88 20.77 6.96
C LYS A 124 11.93 20.28 5.96
N GLY A 125 12.57 21.21 5.26
CA GLY A 125 13.65 20.86 4.33
C GLY A 125 14.72 20.06 5.06
N ALA A 126 14.80 18.76 4.78
CA ALA A 126 15.97 17.99 5.14
C ALA A 126 17.08 18.47 4.19
N THR A 127 17.93 19.37 4.68
CA THR A 127 19.22 19.63 4.05
C THR A 127 20.01 18.35 4.21
N PHE A 128 19.97 17.47 3.20
CA PHE A 128 20.95 16.40 3.11
C PHE A 128 22.27 17.08 2.74
N SER A 129 23.07 17.37 3.75
CA SER A 129 24.48 17.73 3.62
C SER A 129 25.32 16.50 3.32
#